data_AF-A0A8H9WCM1-F1
#
_entry.id   AF-A0A8H9WCM1-F1
#
_cell.length_a   1.000
_cell.length_b   1.000
_cell.length_c   1.000
_cell.angle_alpha   90.00
_cell.angle_beta   90.00
_cell.angle_gamma   90.00
#
_symmetry.space_group_name_H-M   'P 1'
#
loop_
_entity.id
_entity.type
_entity.pdbx_description
1 polymer ?
#
loop_
_entity_poly.entity_id
_entity_poly.type
_entity_poly.pdbx_seq_one_letter_code
_entity_poly.pdbx_strand_id
1 'polypeptide(L)' 'MKKYLKNIGPGSVIAAAFIGPGTVTMCTIAGSQFGFALLWALLLSIVITIFLQTIAVRIGVIS' A
#
# COMPACT_ATOMS: atom_id res chain seq x y z
N MET A 1 25.50 -4.71 2.66
CA MET A 1 24.13 -5.22 2.94
C MET A 1 23.51 -4.74 4.27
N LYS A 2 24.20 -4.83 5.41
CA LYS A 2 23.65 -4.43 6.75
C LYS A 2 23.13 -2.98 6.87
N LYS A 3 23.66 -2.01 6.11
CA LYS A 3 23.24 -0.59 6.16
C LYS A 3 21.86 -0.34 5.54
N TYR A 4 21.48 -1.10 4.50
CA TYR A 4 20.18 -0.94 3.83
C TYR A 4 19.04 -1.47 4.70
N LEU A 5 19.20 -2.66 5.29
CA LEU A 5 18.20 -3.19 6.24
C LEU A 5 18.06 -2.34 7.51
N LYS A 6 19.15 -1.70 7.98
CA LYS A 6 19.10 -0.79 9.14
C LYS A 6 18.29 0.49 8.87
N ASN A 7 18.14 0.88 7.60
CA ASN A 7 17.39 2.06 7.18
C ASN A 7 16.01 1.72 6.59
N ILE A 8 15.59 0.46 6.61
CA ILE A 8 14.19 0.11 6.29
C ILE A 8 13.34 0.66 7.42
N GLY A 9 12.64 1.75 7.12
CA GLY A 9 11.70 2.37 8.04
C GLY A 9 10.45 1.50 8.26
N PRO A 10 9.57 1.90 9.19
CA PRO A 10 8.34 1.16 9.50
C PRO A 10 7.37 1.05 8.31
N GLY A 11 7.56 1.86 7.26
CA GLY A 11 6.73 1.85 6.05
C GLY A 11 6.62 0.48 5.39
N SER A 12 7.69 -0.32 5.36
CA SER A 12 7.64 -1.67 4.78
C SER A 12 6.78 -2.64 5.59
N VAL A 13 6.76 -2.50 6.92
CA VAL A 13 5.93 -3.31 7.82
C VAL A 13 4.45 -2.94 7.65
N ILE A 14 4.17 -1.64 7.52
CA ILE A 14 2.81 -1.14 7.30
C ILE A 14 2.28 -1.60 5.94
N ALA A 15 3.09 -1.52 4.88
CA ALA A 15 2.72 -2.02 3.56
C ALA A 15 2.41 -3.53 3.57
N ALA A 16 3.19 -4.32 4.30
CA ALA A 16 2.93 -5.74 4.48
C ALA A 16 1.63 -6.02 5.25
N ALA A 17 1.26 -5.17 6.22
CA ALA A 17 -0.02 -5.28 6.93
C ALA A 17 -1.23 -4.89 6.08
N PHE A 18 -1.06 -3.97 5.11
CA PHE A 18 -2.13 -3.51 4.23
C PHE A 18 -2.45 -4.48 3.08
N ILE A 19 -1.48 -5.29 2.63
CA ILE A 19 -1.67 -6.25 1.54
C ILE A 19 -1.92 -7.64 2.15
N GLY A 20 -3.19 -8.02 2.22
CA GLY A 20 -3.64 -9.32 2.72
C GLY A 20 -4.24 -10.21 1.63
N PRO A 21 -4.64 -11.45 1.99
CA PRO A 21 -5.27 -12.39 1.05
C PRO A 21 -6.59 -11.85 0.46
N GLY A 22 -7.30 -11.01 1.22
CA GLY A 22 -8.51 -10.32 0.75
C GLY A 22 -8.23 -9.35 -0.40
N THR A 23 -7.17 -8.54 -0.29
CA THR A 23 -6.77 -7.58 -1.33
C THR A 23 -6.39 -8.31 -2.62
N VAL A 24 -5.65 -9.41 -2.51
CA VAL A 24 -5.26 -10.26 -3.66
C VAL A 24 -6.50 -10.89 -4.31
N THR A 25 -7.44 -11.40 -3.52
CA THR A 25 -8.69 -11.98 -4.02
C THR A 25 -9.52 -10.93 -4.78
N MET A 26 -9.68 -9.73 -4.22
CA MET A 26 -10.43 -8.64 -4.84
C MET A 26 -9.79 -8.18 -6.16
N CYS A 27 -8.47 -7.98 -6.18
CA CYS A 27 -7.76 -7.63 -7.41
C CYS A 27 -7.89 -8.72 -8.49
N THR A 28 -7.91 -10.00 -8.09
CA THR A 28 -8.09 -11.13 -9.02
C THR A 28 -9.50 -11.15 -9.60
N ILE A 29 -10.54 -10.98 -8.78
CA ILE A 29 -11.93 -10.93 -9.24
C ILE A 29 -12.15 -9.70 -10.12
N ALA A 30 -11.66 -8.52 -9.71
CA ALA A 30 -11.74 -7.30 -10.48
C ALA A 30 -11.02 -7.44 -11.84
N GLY A 31 -9.84 -8.04 -11.86
CA GLY A 31 -9.10 -8.32 -13.10
C GLY A 31 -9.81 -9.35 -13.99
N SER A 32 -10.42 -10.38 -13.41
CA SER A 32 -11.19 -11.39 -14.17
C SER A 32 -12.47 -10.82 -14.78
N GLN A 33 -13.13 -9.87 -14.10
CA GLN A 33 -14.41 -9.32 -14.56
C GLN A 33 -14.25 -8.10 -15.48
N PHE A 34 -13.27 -7.24 -15.21
CA PHE A 34 -13.11 -5.96 -15.90
C PHE A 34 -11.79 -5.85 -16.69
N GLY A 35 -10.96 -6.91 -16.70
CA GLY A 35 -9.66 -6.89 -17.34
C GLY A 35 -8.77 -5.76 -16.81
N PHE A 36 -8.25 -4.95 -17.73
CA PHE A 36 -7.39 -3.80 -17.41
C PHE A 36 -8.15 -2.49 -17.20
N ALA A 37 -9.49 -2.49 -17.29
CA ALA A 37 -10.28 -1.26 -17.22
C ALA A 37 -10.18 -0.54 -15.86
N LEU A 38 -9.86 -1.26 -14.78
CA LEU A 38 -9.74 -0.72 -13.41
C LEU A 38 -8.31 -0.31 -13.01
N LEU A 39 -7.31 -0.47 -13.89
CA LEU A 39 -5.91 -0.13 -13.56
C LEU A 39 -5.73 1.33 -13.14
N TRP A 40 -6.47 2.25 -13.77
CA TRP A 40 -6.39 3.67 -13.43
C TRP A 40 -6.90 3.94 -12.01
N ALA A 41 -7.95 3.23 -11.57
CA ALA A 41 -8.50 3.36 -10.24
C ALA A 41 -7.54 2.77 -9.19
N LEU A 42 -6.87 1.67 -9.51
CA LEU A 42 -5.82 1.08 -8.68
C LEU A 42 -4.62 2.05 -8.50
N LEU A 43 -4.17 2.68 -9.58
CA LEU A 43 -3.12 3.71 -9.54
C LEU A 43 -3.52 4.89 -8.64
N LEU A 44 -4.74 5.40 -8.81
CA LEU A 44 -5.27 6.50 -8.01
C LEU A 44 -5.33 6.11 -6.52
N SER A 45 -5.79 4.90 -6.22
CA SER A 45 -5.82 4.36 -4.86
C SER A 45 -4.44 4.37 -4.20
N ILE A 46 -3.39 3.93 -4.90
CA ILE A 46 -2.02 3.92 -4.38
C ILE A 46 -1.54 5.35 -4.05
N VAL A 47 -1.81 6.32 -4.92
CA VAL A 47 -1.43 7.73 -4.68
C VAL A 47 -2.12 8.28 -3.42
N ILE A 48 -3.42 8.02 -3.26
CA ILE A 48 -4.16 8.41 -2.06
C ILE A 48 -3.58 7.73 -0.82
N THR A 49 -3.29 6.43 -0.88
CA THR A 49 -2.71 5.69 0.24
C THR A 49 -1.36 6.27 0.67
N ILE A 50 -0.49 6.66 -0.26
CA ILE A 50 0.79 7.30 0.07
C ILE A 50 0.58 8.63 0.80
N PHE A 51 -0.38 9.44 0.35
CA PHE A 51 -0.71 10.71 0.98
C PHE A 51 -1.24 10.51 2.41
N LEU A 52 -2.21 9.59 2.57
CA LEU A 52 -2.77 9.24 3.88
C LEU A 52 -1.70 8.67 4.83
N GLN A 53 -0.82 7.82 4.32
CA GLN A 53 0.24 7.23 5.13
C GLN A 53 1.25 8.29 5.60
N THR A 54 1.52 9.31 4.78
CA THR A 54 2.38 10.43 5.18
C THR A 54 1.78 11.21 6.35
N ILE A 55 0.46 11.42 6.35
CA ILE A 55 -0.25 12.08 7.46
C ILE A 55 -0.26 11.18 8.70
N ALA A 56 -0.59 9.90 8.55
CA ALA A 56 -0.63 8.95 9.66
C ALA A 56 0.73 8.82 10.36
N VAL A 57 1.83 8.78 9.60
CA VAL A 57 3.19 8.76 10.16
C VAL A 57 3.47 10.05 10.93
N ARG A 58 3.09 11.22 10.41
CA ARG A 58 3.28 12.50 11.13
C ARG A 58 2.53 12.51 12.46
N ILE A 59 1.27 12.07 12.47
CA ILE A 59 0.46 11.99 13.68
C ILE A 59 1.08 11.01 14.68
N GLY A 60 1.46 9.81 14.22
CA GLY A 60 2.02 8.77 15.08
C GLY A 60 3.42 9.06 15.62
N VAL A 61 4.15 10.02 15.04
CA VAL A 61 5.45 10.48 15.58
C VAL A 61 5.28 11.63 16.59
N ILE A 62 4.21 12.43 16.46
CA ILE A 62 3.91 13.56 17.37
C ILE A 62 3.18 13.11 18.63
N SER A 63 2.43 11.99 18.56
CA SER A 63 1.71 11.38 19.68
C SER A 63 2.63 10.50 20.54
#